data_AF-A0A530ZQK4-F1
#
_entry.id   AF-A0A530ZQK4-F1
#
_cell.length_a   1.000
_cell.length_b   1.000
_cell.length_c   1.000
_cell.angle_alpha   90.00
_cell.angle_beta   90.00
_cell.angle_gamma   90.00
#
_symmetry.space_group_name_H-M   'P 1'
#
loop_
_entity.id
_entity.type
_entity.pdbx_description
1 polymer ?
#
loop_
_entity_poly.entity_id
_entity_poly.type
_entity_poly.pdbx_seq_one_letter_code
_entity_poly.pdbx_strand_id
1 'polypeptide(L)' 'GPEDALVTRPGLEVFVRHLPPGGAAFLDRLMAGEPLGAAAGAAFAETAEFDLAANIAGLLQAGAFTAAHQGG' A
#
# COMPACT_ATOMS: atom_id res chain seq x y z
N GLY A 1 4.43 2.57 -19.34
CA GLY A 1 4.92 1.19 -19.18
C GLY A 1 3.81 0.37 -18.56
N PRO A 2 4.09 -0.78 -17.94
CA PRO A 2 3.14 -1.35 -16.97
C PRO A 2 2.97 -0.37 -15.79
N GLU A 3 1.76 -0.31 -15.24
CA GLU A 3 1.37 0.54 -14.10
C GLU A 3 0.46 -0.27 -13.16
N ASP A 4 0.55 -0.03 -11.86
CA ASP A 4 -0.28 -0.68 -10.85
C ASP A 4 -1.43 0.24 -10.41
N ALA A 5 -2.60 -0.35 -10.19
CA ALA A 5 -3.79 0.37 -9.72
C ALA A 5 -4.43 -0.33 -8.53
N LEU A 6 -4.77 0.45 -7.51
CA LEU A 6 -5.55 0.02 -6.37
C LEU A 6 -7.04 0.34 -6.61
N VAL A 7 -7.88 -0.67 -6.47
CA VAL A 7 -9.33 -0.53 -6.48
C VAL A 7 -9.87 -0.70 -5.07
N THR A 8 -10.57 0.30 -4.54
CA THR A 8 -11.26 0.22 -3.24
C THR A 8 -12.74 0.52 -3.39
N ARG A 9 -13.54 0.03 -2.41
CA ARG A 9 -14.98 0.27 -2.36
C ARG A 9 -15.45 0.65 -0.94
N PRO A 10 -15.09 1.85 -0.42
CA PRO A 10 -15.63 2.31 0.85
C PRO A 10 -17.13 2.61 0.68
N GLY A 11 -17.96 1.84 1.39
CA GLY A 11 -19.42 1.94 1.26
C GLY A 11 -19.91 1.44 -0.11
N LEU A 12 -20.56 2.32 -0.88
CA LEU A 12 -21.14 1.98 -2.19
C LEU A 12 -20.37 2.55 -3.38
N GLU A 13 -19.36 3.39 -3.13
CA GLU A 13 -18.56 4.06 -4.17
C GLU A 13 -17.31 3.27 -4.50
N VAL A 14 -16.94 3.19 -5.78
CA VAL A 14 -15.72 2.53 -6.26
C VAL A 14 -14.68 3.59 -6.60
N PHE A 15 -13.47 3.45 -6.08
CA PHE A 15 -12.33 4.30 -6.40
C PHE A 15 -11.25 3.47 -7.07
N VAL A 16 -10.64 4.04 -8.10
CA VAL A 16 -9.43 3.52 -8.74
C VAL A 16 -8.34 4.55 -8.58
N ARG A 17 -7.20 4.15 -8.01
CA ARG A 17 -6.05 5.03 -7.75
C ARG A 17 -4.80 4.36 -8.30
N HIS A 18 -3.96 5.14 -8.98
CA HIS A 18 -2.61 4.70 -9.33
C HIS A 18 -1.80 4.44 -8.06
N LEU A 19 -1.12 3.29 -8.01
CA LEU A 19 -0.17 2.97 -6.96
C LEU A 19 1.20 3.55 -7.32
N PRO A 20 1.82 4.38 -6.47
CA PRO A 20 3.19 4.82 -6.67
C PRO A 20 4.16 3.63 -6.80
N PRO A 21 5.38 3.85 -7.33
CA PRO A 21 6.39 2.80 -7.45
C PRO A 21 6.56 2.01 -6.14
N GLY A 22 6.58 0.67 -6.25
CA GLY A 22 6.70 -0.27 -5.12
C GLY A 22 5.43 -0.42 -4.27
N GLY A 23 4.36 0.32 -4.58
CA GLY A 23 3.11 0.33 -3.81
C GLY A 23 2.36 -1.00 -3.83
N ALA A 24 2.37 -1.72 -4.96
CA ALA A 24 1.72 -3.02 -5.07
C ALA A 24 2.40 -4.06 -4.17
N ALA A 25 3.71 -4.25 -4.29
CA ALA A 25 4.44 -5.19 -3.44
C ALA A 25 4.37 -4.82 -1.95
N PHE A 26 4.41 -3.53 -1.62
CA PHE A 26 4.21 -3.07 -0.25
C PHE A 26 2.83 -3.51 0.29
N LEU A 27 1.76 -3.22 -0.46
CA LEU A 27 0.40 -3.55 -0.06
C LEU A 27 0.17 -5.07 0.02
N ASP A 28 0.67 -5.84 -0.96
CA ASP A 28 0.54 -7.30 -0.99
C ASP A 28 1.15 -7.95 0.27
N ARG A 29 2.31 -7.47 0.72
CA ARG A 29 2.95 -7.96 1.95
C ARG A 29 2.15 -7.62 3.20
N LEU A 30 1.62 -6.40 3.29
CA LEU A 30 0.74 -6.02 4.39
C LEU A 30 -0.55 -6.86 4.41
N MET A 31 -1.14 -7.12 3.25
CA MET A 31 -2.33 -7.99 3.12
C MET A 31 -2.02 -9.44 3.50
N ALA A 32 -0.78 -9.89 3.31
CA ALA A 32 -0.30 -11.19 3.79
C ALA A 32 -0.04 -11.24 5.31
N GLY A 33 -0.21 -10.12 6.03
CA GLY A 33 -0.02 -10.03 7.48
C GLY A 33 1.43 -9.80 7.92
N GLU A 34 2.33 -9.47 6.99
CA GLU A 34 3.72 -9.17 7.32
C GLU A 34 3.85 -7.85 8.13
N PRO A 35 4.86 -7.73 9.00
CA PRO A 35 5.14 -6.49 9.71
C PRO A 35 5.44 -5.34 8.74
N LEU A 36 5.04 -4.12 9.12
CA LEU A 36 5.24 -2.90 8.32
C LEU A 36 6.68 -2.74 7.81
N GLY A 37 7.67 -3.00 8.68
CA GLY A 37 9.10 -2.92 8.32
C GLY A 37 9.52 -3.94 7.26
N ALA A 38 8.99 -5.17 7.31
CA ALA A 38 9.28 -6.21 6.33
C ALA A 38 8.64 -5.89 4.97
N ALA A 39 7.39 -5.42 4.98
CA ALA A 39 6.70 -4.95 3.77
C ALA A 39 7.44 -3.78 3.11
N ALA A 40 7.87 -2.77 3.89
CA ALA A 40 8.63 -1.64 3.38
C ALA A 40 9.99 -2.08 2.80
N GLY A 41 10.69 -3.00 3.48
CA GLY A 41 11.96 -3.55 2.99
C GLY A 41 11.82 -4.27 1.65
N ALA A 42 10.73 -5.02 1.44
CA ALA A 42 10.46 -5.67 0.17
C ALA A 42 10.24 -4.66 -0.96
N ALA A 43 9.48 -3.58 -0.70
CA ALA A 43 9.23 -2.55 -1.71
C ALA A 43 10.49 -1.74 -2.07
N PHE A 44 11.34 -1.42 -1.08
CA PHE A 44 12.65 -0.81 -1.33
C PHE A 44 13.60 -1.72 -2.12
N ALA A 45 13.51 -3.04 -1.93
CA ALA A 45 14.30 -3.99 -2.70
C ALA A 45 13.86 -4.11 -4.17
N GLU A 46 12.59 -3.82 -4.46
CA GLU A 46 12.04 -3.81 -5.81
C GLU A 46 12.36 -2.51 -6.55
N THR A 47 12.22 -1.35 -5.89
CA THR A 47 12.52 -0.06 -6.50
C THR A 47 13.06 0.96 -5.50
N ALA A 48 14.13 1.65 -5.91
CA ALA A 48 14.71 2.76 -5.14
C ALA A 48 13.81 4.02 -5.13
N GLU A 49 12.80 4.08 -6.00
CA GLU A 49 11.82 5.17 -6.05
C GLU A 49 10.68 5.00 -5.03
N PHE A 50 10.67 3.90 -4.26
CA PHE A 50 9.66 3.66 -3.24
C PHE A 50 9.70 4.75 -2.16
N ASP A 51 8.57 5.43 -1.96
CA ASP A 51 8.35 6.36 -0.86
C ASP A 51 7.32 5.76 0.10
N LEU A 52 7.79 5.37 1.29
CA LEU A 52 6.95 4.78 2.32
C LEU A 52 5.83 5.74 2.78
N ALA A 53 6.15 7.02 2.96
CA ALA A 53 5.19 8.00 3.47
C ALA A 53 4.09 8.26 2.43
N ALA A 54 4.47 8.42 1.16
CA ALA A 54 3.51 8.60 0.07
C ALA A 54 2.58 7.40 -0.09
N ASN A 55 3.11 6.17 0.01
CA ASN A 55 2.32 4.95 -0.09
C ASN A 55 1.35 4.80 1.10
N ILE A 56 1.80 4.98 2.34
CA ILE A 56 0.90 4.94 3.51
C ILE A 56 -0.21 5.99 3.39
N ALA A 57 0.12 7.23 3.03
CA ALA A 57 -0.86 8.30 2.86
C ALA A 57 -1.89 7.94 1.77
N GLY A 58 -1.43 7.46 0.62
CA GLY A 58 -2.30 7.07 -0.49
C GLY A 58 -3.25 5.93 -0.14
N LEU A 59 -2.76 4.91 0.56
CA LEU A 59 -3.56 3.76 1.00
C LEU A 59 -4.61 4.16 2.05
N LEU A 60 -4.25 5.03 3.00
CA LEU A 60 -5.21 5.58 3.97
C LEU A 60 -6.29 6.41 3.28
N GLN A 61 -5.92 7.28 2.35
CA GLN A 61 -6.88 8.07 1.56
C GLN A 61 -7.76 7.22 0.64
N ALA A 62 -7.26 6.07 0.20
CA ALA A 62 -8.02 5.09 -0.56
C ALA A 62 -9.03 4.31 0.30
N GLY A 63 -8.95 4.40 1.63
CA GLY A 63 -9.73 3.55 2.53
C GLY A 63 -9.31 2.08 2.44
N ALA A 64 -8.04 1.81 2.11
CA ALA A 64 -7.51 0.45 1.98
C ALA A 64 -7.35 -0.26 3.33
N PHE A 65 -7.20 0.52 4.41
CA PHE A 65 -7.07 0.01 5.78
C PHE A 65 -8.30 0.35 6.60
N THR A 66 -8.72 -0.61 7.44
CA THR A 66 -9.87 -0.46 8.35
C THR A 66 -9.47 -0.25 9.80
N ALA A 67 -8.26 -0.68 10.18
CA ALA A 67 -7.72 -0.55 11.52
C ALA A 67 -6.18 -0.51 11.48
N ALA A 68 -5.59 0.05 12.52
CA ALA A 68 -4.17 -0.07 12.82
C ALA A 68 -4.03 -0.54 14.27
N HIS A 69 -3.13 -1.50 14.49
CA HIS A 69 -2.86 -2.05 15.81
C HIS A 69 -1.43 -1.67 16.22
N GLN A 70 -1.27 -1.17 17.45
CA GLN A 70 0.06 -0.96 18.01
C GLN A 70 0.70 -2.33 18.25
N GLY A 71 1.86 -2.58 17.65
CA GLY A 71 2.71 -3.72 18.01
C GLY A 71 3.32 -3.45 19.38
N GLY A 72 3.09 -4.37 20.33
CA GLY A 72 3.66 -4.31 21.68
C GLY A 72 5.16 -4.49 21.72
#